data_AF-A0A2M6WXQ7-F1
#
_entry.id   AF-A0A2M6WXQ7-F1
#
_cell.length_a   1.000
_cell.length_b   1.000
_cell.length_c   1.000
_cell.angle_alpha   90.00
_cell.angle_beta   90.00
_cell.angle_gamma   90.00
#
_symmetry.space_group_name_H-M   'P 1'
#
loop_
_entity.id
_entity.type
_entity.pdbx_description
1 polymer ?
#
loop_
_entity_poly.entity_id
_entity_poly.type
_entity_poly.pdbx_seq_one_letter_code
_entity_poly.pdbx_strand_id
1 'polypeptide(L)' 'MLKFLKEYFQSVIAESRKIVWPNRDVLLRDSATVVVFLVVSGLIVAAVDGFFTKLFEYALSKIS' A
#
# COMPACT_ATOMS: atom_id res chain seq x y z
N MET A 1 38.30 8.66 4.16
CA MET A 1 37.09 7.83 3.99
C MET A 1 36.09 8.00 5.14
N LEU A 2 36.46 7.68 6.39
CA LEU A 2 35.57 7.85 7.57
C LEU A 2 35.08 9.30 7.78
N LYS A 3 35.92 10.29 7.49
CA LYS A 3 35.59 11.71 7.65
C LYS A 3 34.48 12.16 6.68
N PHE A 4 34.57 11.73 5.42
CA PHE A 4 33.57 12.01 4.38
C PHE A 4 32.22 11.37 4.70
N LEU A 5 32.22 10.11 5.19
CA LEU A 5 30.99 9.45 5.62
C LEU A 5 30.30 10.24 6.75
N LYS A 6 31.07 10.66 7.75
CA LYS A 6 30.53 11.41 8.89
C LYS A 6 29.92 12.75 8.46
N GLU A 7 30.60 13.49 7.59
CA GLU A 7 30.11 14.76 7.03
C GLU A 7 28.85 14.54 6.19
N TYR A 8 28.80 13.47 5.38
CA TYR A 8 27.63 13.09 4.59
C TYR A 8 26.40 12.77 5.46
N PHE A 9 26.54 11.93 6.49
CA PHE A 9 25.44 11.63 7.40
C PHE A 9 24.98 12.85 8.20
N GLN A 10 25.91 13.72 8.61
CA GLN A 10 25.55 14.98 9.28
C GLN A 10 24.76 15.89 8.36
N SER A 11 25.15 16.01 7.08
CA SER A 11 24.41 16.77 6.08
C SER A 11 23.00 16.22 5.85
N VAL A 12 22.87 14.90 5.66
CA VAL A 12 21.57 14.23 5.44
C VAL A 12 20.64 14.40 6.65
N ILE A 13 21.17 14.28 7.88
CA ILE A 13 20.37 14.51 9.11
C ILE A 13 19.99 15.99 9.26
N ALA A 14 20.87 16.92 8.90
CA ALA A 14 20.58 18.35 8.95
C ALA A 14 19.48 18.74 7.95
N GLU A 15 19.45 18.11 6.79
CA GLU A 15 18.43 18.30 5.77
C GLU A 15 17.11 17.62 6.14
N SER A 16 17.16 16.39 6.68
CA SER A 16 15.95 15.68 7.13
C SER A 16 15.24 16.36 8.28
N ARG A 17 15.95 17.10 9.14
CA ARG A 17 15.36 17.94 10.19
C ARG A 17 14.59 19.15 9.66
N LYS A 18 14.82 19.57 8.41
CA LYS A 18 14.04 20.64 7.75
C LYS A 18 12.74 20.10 7.17
N ILE A 19 12.57 18.78 7.11
CA ILE A 19 11.32 18.16 6.66
C ILE A 19 10.25 18.45 7.70
N VAL A 20 9.27 19.26 7.31
CA VAL A 20 8.08 19.51 8.12
C VAL A 20 7.22 18.26 8.05
N TRP A 21 7.25 17.46 9.11
CA TRP A 21 6.39 16.29 9.21
C TRP A 21 4.94 16.72 9.40
N PRO A 22 4.00 16.07 8.69
CA PRO A 22 2.59 16.33 8.87
C PRO A 22 2.16 16.00 10.30
N ASN A 23 1.12 16.69 10.78
CA ASN A 23 0.59 16.45 12.12
C ASN A 23 0.05 15.01 12.24
N ARG A 24 0.02 14.47 13.47
CA ARG A 24 -0.39 13.08 13.74
C ARG A 24 -1.77 12.74 13.18
N ASP A 25 -2.68 13.70 13.19
CA ASP A 25 -4.04 13.52 12.66
C ASP A 25 -4.07 13.27 11.15
N VAL A 26 -3.17 13.91 10.40
CA VAL A 26 -3.04 13.71 8.96
C VAL A 26 -2.52 12.31 8.66
N LEU A 27 -1.49 11.87 9.40
CA LEU A 27 -0.93 10.53 9.27
C LEU A 27 -1.98 9.44 9.54
N LEU A 28 -2.82 9.62 10.57
CA LEU A 28 -3.89 8.69 10.90
C LEU A 28 -4.98 8.66 9.82
N ARG A 29 -5.39 9.82 9.31
CA ARG A 29 -6.40 9.89 8.24
C ARG A 29 -5.91 9.24 6.95
N ASP A 30 -4.67 9.50 6.56
CA ASP A 30 -4.09 8.96 5.34
C ASP A 30 -3.93 7.44 5.45
N SER A 31 -3.47 6.95 6.60
CA SER A 31 -3.39 5.50 6.87
C SER A 31 -4.77 4.83 6.86
N ALA A 32 -5.77 5.47 7.48
CA ALA A 32 -7.15 4.97 7.47
C ALA A 32 -7.73 4.88 6.06
N THR A 33 -7.41 5.86 5.20
CA THR A 33 -7.81 5.85 3.79
C THR A 33 -7.24 4.65 3.04
N VAL A 34 -5.95 4.33 3.26
CA VAL A 34 -5.31 3.16 2.66
C VAL A 34 -5.95 1.86 3.15
N VAL A 35 -6.29 1.76 4.44
CA VAL A 35 -6.98 0.56 4.98
C VAL A 35 -8.35 0.37 4.33
N VAL A 36 -9.14 1.44 4.18
CA VAL A 36 -10.43 1.36 3.49
C VAL A 36 -10.24 0.93 2.03
N PHE A 37 -9.26 1.50 1.34
CA PHE A 37 -8.95 1.13 -0.05
C PHE A 37 -8.54 -0.33 -0.18
N LEU A 38 -7.75 -0.85 0.76
CA LEU A 38 -7.33 -2.25 0.80
C LEU A 38 -8.53 -3.19 0.95
N VAL A 39 -9.45 -2.88 1.87
CA VAL A 39 -10.66 -3.68 2.09
C VAL A 39 -11.55 -3.69 0.84
N VAL A 40 -11.81 -2.51 0.25
CA VAL A 40 -12.62 -2.41 -0.97
C VAL A 40 -11.97 -3.17 -2.13
N SER A 41 -10.67 -3.02 -2.32
CA SER A 41 -9.94 -3.73 -3.37
C SER A 41 -9.99 -5.25 -3.16
N GLY A 42 -9.82 -5.71 -1.92
CA GLY A 42 -9.94 -7.12 -1.57
C GLY A 42 -11.33 -7.69 -1.86
N LEU A 43 -12.39 -6.93 -1.56
CA LEU A 43 -13.77 -7.33 -1.89
C LEU A 43 -14.00 -7.41 -3.40
N ILE A 44 -13.45 -6.48 -4.18
CA ILE A 44 -13.54 -6.51 -5.64
C ILE A 44 -12.85 -7.76 -6.18
N VAL A 45 -11.63 -8.05 -5.73
CA VAL A 45 -10.91 -9.26 -6.15
C VAL A 45 -11.69 -10.51 -5.80
N ALA A 46 -12.18 -10.63 -4.56
CA ALA A 46 -12.98 -11.77 -4.13
C ALA A 46 -14.27 -11.95 -4.94
N ALA A 47 -14.94 -10.85 -5.30
CA ALA A 47 -16.14 -10.89 -6.14
C ALA A 47 -15.81 -11.37 -7.56
N VAL A 48 -14.69 -10.90 -8.12
CA VAL A 48 -14.21 -11.31 -9.44
C VAL A 48 -13.84 -12.78 -9.44
N ASP A 49 -13.07 -13.25 -8.47
CA ASP A 49 -12.67 -14.66 -8.35
C ASP A 49 -13.91 -15.55 -8.25
N GLY A 50 -14.88 -15.20 -7.38
CA GLY A 50 -16.13 -15.94 -7.23
C GLY A 50 -16.98 -15.96 -8.50
N PHE A 51 -16.99 -14.87 -9.27
CA PHE A 51 -17.67 -14.80 -10.56
C PHE A 51 -17.01 -15.75 -11.57
N PHE A 52 -15.69 -15.72 -11.69
CA PHE A 52 -14.95 -16.60 -12.60
C PHE A 52 -15.11 -18.07 -12.22
N THR A 53 -15.02 -18.45 -10.94
CA THR A 53 -15.23 -19.84 -10.51
C THR A 53 -16.59 -20.38 -10.96
N LYS A 54 -17.67 -19.63 -10.72
CA LYS A 54 -19.02 -20.04 -11.15
C LYS A 54 -19.14 -20.12 -12.67
N LEU A 55 -18.51 -19.20 -13.40
CA LEU A 55 -18.49 -19.22 -14.85
C LEU A 55 -17.77 -20.46 -15.40
N PHE A 56 -16.62 -20.82 -14.80
CA PHE A 56 -15.87 -22.02 -15.14
C PHE A 56 -16.65 -23.30 -14.81
N GLU A 57 -17.30 -23.37 -13.65
CA GLU A 57 -18.17 -24.50 -13.29
C GLU A 57 -19.32 -24.68 -14.29
N TYR A 58 -19.99 -23.59 -14.66
CA TYR A 58 -21.04 -23.64 -15.67
C TYR A 58 -20.51 -24.11 -17.03
N ALA A 59 -19.36 -23.61 -17.46
CA ALA A 59 -18.72 -24.02 -18.71
C ALA A 59 -18.33 -25.51 -18.71
N LEU A 60 -17.79 -26.02 -17.60
CA LEU A 60 -17.44 -27.44 -17.44
C LEU A 60 -18.68 -28.33 -17.41
N SER A 61 -19.75 -27.91 -16.73
CA SER A 61 -21.02 -28.66 -16.66
C SER A 61 -21.71 -28.80 -18.02
N LYS A 62 -21.39 -27.94 -18.97
CA LYS A 62 -21.94 -27.98 -20.33
C LYS A 62 -21.11 -28.83 -21.28
N ILE A 63 -19.89 -29.20 -20.87
CA ILE A 63 -18.93 -30.00 -21.64
C ILE A 63 -18.99 -31.50 -21.28
N SER A 64 -19.35 -31.83 -20.03
CA SER A 64 -19.63 -33.20 -19.57
C SER A 64 -21.10 -33.57 -19.73
#